data_AF-A0A126PZX9-F1
#
_entry.id   AF-A0A126PZX9-F1
#
_cell.length_a   1.000
_cell.length_b   1.000
_cell.length_c   1.000
_cell.angle_alpha   90.00
_cell.angle_beta   90.00
_cell.angle_gamma   90.00
#
_symmetry.space_group_name_H-M   'P 1'
#
loop_
_entity.id
_entity.type
_entity.pdbx_description
1 polymer ?
#
loop_
_entity_poly.entity_id
_entity_poly.type
_entity_poly.pdbx_seq_one_letter_code
_entity_poly.pdbx_strand_id
1 'polypeptide(L)'
;MHDTGNWFGATRELGNWSLAIPHVRTSYVTELDGTLTSAKFGIQPAWYRNEACSGGLNANPDFHKLIREGTVRYNFELKKEDYWQGDTISIPGVGSQKILQDGTVKKTTSLWKIECVDVNGVDGFRVTLPDGKAYTFGNLKKLKSFKDVFLVSIPACIPQCTVPPISGESLPNEKTRMQLVMLLCRLLKSEIDLATG
;
A
#
# COMPACT_ATOMS: atom_id res chain seq x y z
N MET A 1 -6.48 -23.01 4.50
CA MET A 1 -6.21 -21.74 5.21
C MET A 1 -6.36 -20.63 4.17
N HIS A 2 -7.40 -19.81 4.31
CA HIS A 2 -7.89 -18.91 3.26
C HIS A 2 -7.13 -17.58 3.30
N ASP A 3 -6.57 -17.15 2.17
CA ASP A 3 -5.97 -15.83 2.02
C ASP A 3 -7.10 -14.78 2.06
N THR A 4 -7.11 -13.91 3.07
CA THR A 4 -8.21 -12.96 3.35
C THR A 4 -8.12 -11.66 2.55
N GLY A 5 -7.21 -11.57 1.57
CA GLY A 5 -7.05 -10.38 0.73
C GLY A 5 -7.22 -10.68 -0.75
N ASN A 6 -8.43 -10.41 -1.25
CA ASN A 6 -8.91 -10.39 -2.64
C ASN A 6 -7.83 -10.47 -3.74
N TRP A 7 -8.03 -11.41 -4.67
CA TRP A 7 -6.97 -12.01 -5.46
C TRP A 7 -7.17 -11.89 -6.98
N PHE A 8 -6.28 -11.12 -7.63
CA PHE A 8 -5.89 -11.29 -9.04
C PHE A 8 -4.37 -11.10 -9.26
N GLY A 9 -3.61 -10.74 -8.23
CA GLY A 9 -2.20 -10.34 -8.35
C GLY A 9 -1.16 -11.34 -7.83
N ALA A 10 -1.60 -12.36 -7.07
CA ALA A 10 -0.68 -13.20 -6.33
C ALA A 10 -0.71 -14.69 -6.75
N THR A 11 -1.63 -15.10 -7.64
CA THR A 11 -1.48 -16.33 -8.44
C THR A 11 -1.13 -15.86 -9.83
N ARG A 12 -0.32 -16.64 -10.51
CA ARG A 12 -0.30 -16.61 -11.96
C ARG A 12 -1.18 -17.75 -12.44
N GLU A 13 -2.33 -17.42 -13.00
CA GLU A 13 -3.21 -18.39 -13.66
C GLU A 13 -2.57 -18.84 -14.97
N LEU A 14 -2.41 -20.15 -15.15
CA LEU A 14 -1.77 -20.77 -16.31
C LEU A 14 -2.65 -21.92 -16.83
N GLY A 15 -3.88 -21.57 -17.24
CA GLY A 15 -4.87 -22.56 -17.66
C GLY A 15 -5.54 -23.21 -16.46
N ASN A 16 -5.31 -24.51 -16.23
CA ASN A 16 -5.94 -25.29 -15.16
C ASN A 16 -5.13 -25.33 -13.85
N TRP A 17 -4.02 -24.60 -13.76
CA TRP A 17 -3.22 -24.49 -12.55
C TRP A 17 -2.89 -23.04 -12.23
N SER A 18 -2.71 -22.79 -10.93
CA SER A 18 -2.52 -21.47 -10.39
C SER A 18 -1.23 -21.44 -9.56
N LEU A 19 -0.27 -20.59 -9.91
CA LEU A 19 1.02 -20.51 -9.20
C LEU A 19 0.97 -19.43 -8.13
N ALA A 20 0.92 -19.80 -6.85
CA ALA A 20 1.06 -18.85 -5.74
C ALA A 20 2.50 -18.32 -5.67
N ILE A 21 2.68 -17.01 -5.79
CA ILE A 21 4.01 -16.38 -5.80
C ILE A 21 4.25 -15.72 -4.44
N PRO A 22 5.33 -16.07 -3.70
CA PRO A 22 5.69 -15.36 -2.48
C PRO A 22 6.02 -13.89 -2.77
N HIS A 23 5.46 -12.99 -1.96
CA HIS A 23 5.58 -11.55 -2.19
C HIS A 23 5.41 -10.73 -0.91
N VAL A 24 5.97 -9.52 -0.92
CA VAL A 24 5.56 -8.41 -0.05
C VAL A 24 4.67 -7.47 -0.85
N ARG A 25 3.50 -7.10 -0.34
CA ARG A 25 2.55 -6.21 -1.02
C ARG A 25 2.25 -4.95 -0.24
N THR A 26 1.96 -3.90 -0.99
CA THR A 26 1.37 -2.65 -0.49
C THR A 26 0.37 -2.07 -1.49
N SER A 27 -0.30 -0.99 -1.08
CA SER A 27 -1.03 -0.07 -1.96
C SER A 27 -0.66 1.39 -1.66
N TYR A 28 -0.63 2.23 -2.68
CA TYR A 28 -0.65 3.69 -2.53
C TYR A 28 -1.62 4.30 -3.54
N VAL A 29 -1.87 5.60 -3.43
CA VAL A 29 -2.77 6.32 -4.33
C VAL A 29 -2.01 7.37 -5.14
N THR A 30 -2.43 7.61 -6.38
CA THR A 30 -1.99 8.72 -7.23
C THR A 30 -3.19 9.47 -7.78
N GLU A 31 -2.96 10.66 -8.33
CA GLU A 31 -3.86 11.24 -9.30
C GLU A 31 -3.99 10.32 -10.54
N LEU A 32 -4.98 10.56 -11.39
CA LEU A 32 -5.25 9.74 -12.59
C LEU A 32 -4.12 9.78 -13.63
N ASP A 33 -3.35 10.86 -13.66
CA ASP A 33 -2.16 11.02 -14.50
C ASP A 33 -0.90 10.38 -13.89
N GLY A 34 -1.02 9.77 -12.71
CA GLY A 34 0.09 9.15 -11.97
C GLY A 34 0.88 10.11 -11.08
N THR A 35 0.53 11.40 -11.04
CA THR A 35 1.19 12.38 -10.19
C THR A 35 0.72 12.30 -8.74
N LEU A 36 1.42 13.01 -7.85
CA LEU A 36 1.16 13.06 -6.40
C LEU A 36 0.97 14.52 -5.93
N THR A 37 0.47 15.40 -6.79
CA THR A 37 0.39 16.85 -6.51
C THR A 37 -0.54 17.19 -5.35
N SER A 38 -1.55 16.37 -5.10
CA SER A 38 -2.47 16.54 -3.98
C SER A 38 -2.01 15.84 -2.70
N ALA A 39 -0.83 15.22 -2.67
CA ALA A 39 -0.29 14.65 -1.46
C ALA A 39 -0.03 15.75 -0.43
N LYS A 40 -0.57 15.58 0.77
CA LYS A 40 -0.47 16.55 1.87
C LYS A 40 1.01 16.76 2.22
N PHE A 41 1.41 18.03 2.32
CA PHE A 41 2.81 18.46 2.53
C PHE A 41 3.81 17.99 1.44
N GLY A 42 3.35 17.54 0.27
CA GLY A 42 4.21 17.03 -0.80
C GLY A 42 4.88 15.69 -0.46
N ILE A 43 4.42 14.99 0.58
CA ILE A 43 5.00 13.71 1.00
C ILE A 43 4.63 12.64 -0.02
N GLN A 44 5.64 11.99 -0.60
CA GLN A 44 5.43 10.87 -1.52
C GLN A 44 5.39 9.53 -0.75
N PRO A 45 4.61 8.54 -1.22
CA PRO A 45 4.65 7.17 -0.69
C PRO A 45 6.07 6.58 -0.71
N ALA A 46 6.48 5.87 0.34
CA ALA A 46 7.81 5.25 0.41
C ALA A 46 8.08 4.28 -0.77
N TRP A 47 7.09 3.46 -1.11
CA TRP A 47 7.16 2.56 -2.26
C TRP A 47 7.24 3.28 -3.62
N TYR A 48 6.76 4.53 -3.70
CA TYR A 48 6.95 5.36 -4.90
C TYR A 48 8.40 5.83 -5.03
N ARG A 49 9.07 6.11 -3.90
CA ARG A 49 10.46 6.60 -3.81
C ARG A 49 11.54 5.51 -3.84
N ASN A 50 11.17 4.24 -4.08
CA ASN A 50 12.08 3.09 -3.96
C ASN A 50 12.59 2.88 -2.52
N GLU A 51 11.75 3.17 -1.53
CA GLU A 51 12.03 2.97 -0.10
C GLU A 51 11.03 1.95 0.48
N ALA A 52 10.77 0.86 -0.24
CA ALA A 52 9.74 -0.12 0.12
C ALA A 52 9.98 -0.75 1.50
N CYS A 53 11.22 -1.10 1.82
CA CYS A 53 11.58 -1.65 3.12
C CYS A 53 12.19 -0.59 4.04
N SER A 54 13.14 0.19 3.58
CA SER A 54 13.86 1.20 4.37
C SER A 54 12.97 2.34 4.85
N GLY A 55 11.92 2.68 4.09
CA GLY A 55 10.95 3.70 4.47
C GLY A 55 10.08 3.29 5.65
N GLY A 56 9.63 4.27 6.42
CA GLY A 56 8.67 4.03 7.52
C GLY A 56 7.39 3.37 7.01
N LEU A 57 6.89 2.36 7.73
CA LEU A 57 5.70 1.60 7.35
C LEU A 57 4.49 2.52 7.12
N ASN A 58 4.35 3.58 7.90
CA ASN A 58 3.24 4.54 7.84
C ASN A 58 3.55 5.82 7.03
N ALA A 59 4.44 5.72 6.04
CA ALA A 59 4.90 6.86 5.24
C ALA A 59 3.95 7.24 4.08
N ASN A 60 2.81 6.57 3.92
CA ASN A 60 1.79 6.95 2.96
C ASN A 60 1.12 8.28 3.37
N PRO A 61 0.91 9.23 2.44
CA PRO A 61 0.37 10.56 2.74
C PRO A 61 -1.16 10.56 2.79
N ASP A 62 -1.75 11.52 3.49
CA ASP A 62 -3.13 11.92 3.15
C ASP A 62 -3.13 12.72 1.84
N PHE A 63 -4.28 12.80 1.18
CA PHE A 63 -4.46 13.64 -0.01
C PHE A 63 -5.48 14.74 0.25
N HIS A 64 -5.21 15.95 -0.23
CA HIS A 64 -6.09 17.12 -0.12
C HIS A 64 -6.24 17.81 -1.47
N LYS A 65 -7.48 18.22 -1.78
CA LYS A 65 -7.79 18.98 -3.00
C LYS A 65 -8.81 20.07 -2.70
N LEU A 66 -8.53 21.27 -3.21
CA LEU A 66 -9.48 22.38 -3.20
C LEU A 66 -10.07 22.51 -4.59
N ILE A 67 -11.38 22.28 -4.71
CA ILE A 67 -12.11 22.39 -5.98
C ILE A 67 -12.97 23.65 -5.93
N ARG A 68 -12.94 24.43 -7.03
CA ARG A 68 -13.78 25.62 -7.19
C ARG A 68 -14.94 25.31 -8.13
N GLU A 69 -16.14 25.70 -7.72
CA GLU A 69 -17.33 25.71 -8.57
C GLU A 69 -17.97 27.11 -8.46
N GLY A 70 -17.81 27.90 -9.53
CA GLY A 70 -18.10 29.33 -9.49
C GLY A 70 -17.26 30.07 -8.44
N THR A 71 -17.92 30.73 -7.49
CA THR A 71 -17.29 31.46 -6.39
C THR A 71 -17.06 30.61 -5.13
N VAL A 72 -17.66 29.41 -5.07
CA VAL A 72 -17.61 28.53 -3.89
C VAL A 72 -16.36 27.65 -3.96
N ARG A 73 -15.74 27.42 -2.80
CA ARG A 73 -14.58 26.54 -2.62
C ARG A 73 -14.97 25.35 -1.76
N TYR A 74 -14.71 24.15 -2.28
CA TYR A 74 -14.93 22.89 -1.59
C TYR A 74 -13.59 22.25 -1.25
N ASN A 75 -13.43 21.81 -0.01
CA ASN A 75 -12.26 21.06 0.45
C ASN A 75 -12.58 19.57 0.43
N PHE A 76 -11.65 18.79 -0.09
CA PHE A 76 -11.74 17.34 -0.11
C PHE A 76 -10.49 16.72 0.49
N GLU A 77 -10.65 15.63 1.22
CA GLU A 77 -9.56 14.84 1.78
C GLU A 77 -9.78 13.35 1.53
N LEU A 78 -8.69 12.63 1.34
CA LEU A 78 -8.62 11.18 1.43
C LEU A 78 -7.55 10.84 2.46
N LYS A 79 -7.96 10.22 3.56
CA LYS A 79 -7.02 9.84 4.62
C LYS A 79 -6.32 8.56 4.26
N LYS A 80 -5.06 8.41 4.70
CA LYS A 80 -4.27 7.21 4.41
C LYS A 80 -4.92 5.93 4.93
N GLU A 81 -5.63 5.99 6.05
CA GLU A 81 -6.30 4.84 6.65
C GLU A 81 -7.45 4.30 5.77
N ASP A 82 -8.01 5.15 4.88
CA ASP A 82 -9.12 4.77 4.01
C ASP A 82 -8.67 3.92 2.81
N TYR A 83 -7.41 4.06 2.38
CA TYR A 83 -6.88 3.36 1.20
C TYR A 83 -5.70 2.41 1.47
N TRP A 84 -5.08 2.50 2.63
CA TRP A 84 -3.93 1.69 3.01
C TRP A 84 -4.08 1.10 4.41
N GLN A 85 -3.80 -0.20 4.53
CA GLN A 85 -4.06 -1.01 5.72
C GLN A 85 -2.82 -1.80 6.15
N GLY A 86 -1.63 -1.26 5.92
CA GLY A 86 -0.38 -1.95 6.21
C GLY A 86 0.12 -2.85 5.08
N ASP A 87 1.44 -2.94 4.98
CA ASP A 87 2.13 -3.86 4.08
C ASP A 87 1.97 -5.30 4.57
N THR A 88 1.92 -6.24 3.63
CA THR A 88 1.67 -7.66 3.93
C THR A 88 2.72 -8.54 3.26
N ILE A 89 3.30 -9.46 4.00
CA ILE A 89 4.19 -10.51 3.48
C ILE A 89 3.36 -11.78 3.31
N SER A 90 3.48 -12.45 2.18
CA SER A 90 2.86 -13.74 1.91
C SER A 90 3.91 -14.73 1.44
N ILE A 91 4.01 -15.86 2.14
CA ILE A 91 4.86 -17.00 1.78
C ILE A 91 3.94 -18.22 1.64
N PRO A 92 3.69 -18.72 0.42
CA PRO A 92 2.89 -19.91 0.18
C PRO A 92 3.38 -21.11 1.01
N GLY A 93 2.43 -21.83 1.62
CA GLY A 93 2.73 -22.95 2.52
C GLY A 93 3.15 -22.55 3.94
N VAL A 94 3.44 -21.27 4.20
CA VAL A 94 3.75 -20.75 5.55
C VAL A 94 2.61 -19.86 6.05
N GLY A 95 2.18 -18.88 5.25
CA GLY A 95 1.08 -17.98 5.58
C GLY A 95 1.30 -16.54 5.13
N SER A 96 0.36 -15.68 5.48
CA SER A 96 0.39 -14.23 5.22
C SER A 96 0.36 -13.45 6.52
N GLN A 97 1.18 -12.41 6.64
CA GLN A 97 1.33 -11.62 7.86
C GLN A 97 1.44 -10.13 7.54
N LYS A 98 0.87 -9.28 8.41
CA LYS A 98 1.08 -7.83 8.36
C LYS A 98 2.48 -7.49 8.84
N ILE A 99 3.13 -6.54 8.16
CA ILE A 99 4.36 -5.94 8.65
C ILE A 99 3.98 -4.97 9.77
N LEU A 100 4.75 -5.00 10.84
CA LEU A 100 4.71 -4.11 11.98
C LEU A 100 6.07 -3.43 12.10
N GLN A 101 6.08 -2.23 12.67
CA GLN A 101 7.30 -1.48 12.91
C GLN A 101 7.32 -0.97 14.35
N ASP A 102 8.45 -1.17 15.01
CA ASP A 102 8.76 -0.69 16.36
C ASP A 102 10.11 0.03 16.31
N GLY A 103 10.07 1.37 16.35
CA GLY A 103 11.24 2.21 16.05
C GLY A 103 11.76 1.93 14.63
N THR A 104 13.01 1.50 14.52
CA THR A 104 13.66 1.11 13.24
C THR A 104 13.51 -0.38 12.93
N VAL A 105 12.98 -1.19 13.85
CA VAL A 105 12.87 -2.63 13.70
C VAL A 105 11.55 -2.99 13.03
N LYS A 106 11.60 -3.78 11.97
CA LYS A 106 10.42 -4.34 11.30
C LYS A 106 10.26 -5.81 11.64
N LYS A 107 9.02 -6.21 11.93
CA LYS A 107 8.65 -7.60 12.24
C LYS A 107 7.23 -7.91 11.81
N THR A 108 6.81 -9.15 11.92
CA THR A 108 5.40 -9.53 11.77
C THR A 108 4.75 -9.88 13.10
N THR A 109 3.43 -10.05 13.12
CA THR A 109 2.68 -10.60 14.26
C THR A 109 3.16 -11.99 14.68
N SER A 110 3.68 -12.79 13.73
CA SER A 110 4.32 -14.08 13.99
C SER A 110 5.82 -13.98 14.24
N LEU A 111 6.33 -12.79 14.59
CA LEU A 111 7.73 -12.54 14.94
C LEU A 111 8.73 -12.86 13.82
N TRP A 112 8.31 -12.79 12.55
CA TRP A 112 9.27 -12.89 11.44
C TRP A 112 10.11 -11.62 11.44
N LYS A 113 11.43 -11.77 11.49
CA LYS A 113 12.37 -10.65 11.45
C LYS A 113 12.44 -10.13 10.03
N ILE A 114 12.38 -8.80 9.86
CA ILE A 114 12.47 -8.16 8.55
C ILE A 114 13.68 -7.23 8.56
N GLU A 115 14.58 -7.46 7.62
CA GLU A 115 15.76 -6.63 7.36
C GLU A 115 15.64 -6.04 5.96
N CYS A 116 16.03 -4.77 5.83
CA CYS A 116 16.01 -4.09 4.55
C CYS A 116 17.36 -4.27 3.86
N VAL A 117 17.31 -4.65 2.59
CA VAL A 117 18.49 -5.02 1.80
C VAL A 117 18.40 -4.38 0.42
N ASP A 118 19.52 -3.89 -0.10
CA ASP A 118 19.60 -3.48 -1.51
C ASP A 118 19.74 -4.73 -2.39
N VAL A 119 18.84 -4.88 -3.35
CA VAL A 119 18.86 -5.97 -4.32
C VAL A 119 18.94 -5.37 -5.73
N ASN A 120 20.16 -5.15 -6.21
CA ASN A 120 20.43 -4.53 -7.51
C ASN A 120 19.77 -3.15 -7.65
N GLY A 121 19.86 -2.29 -6.63
CA GLY A 121 19.24 -0.97 -6.62
C GLY A 121 17.75 -0.96 -6.29
N VAL A 122 17.15 -2.12 -5.98
CA VAL A 122 15.78 -2.22 -5.45
C VAL A 122 15.86 -2.38 -3.93
N ASP A 123 15.17 -1.52 -3.20
CA ASP A 123 15.02 -1.66 -1.75
C ASP A 123 14.10 -2.85 -1.43
N GLY A 124 14.73 -3.95 -1.03
CA GLY A 124 14.13 -5.26 -0.84
C GLY A 124 14.00 -5.66 0.62
N PHE A 125 13.39 -6.83 0.83
CA PHE A 125 13.10 -7.38 2.14
C PHE A 125 13.84 -8.71 2.30
N ARG A 126 14.64 -8.86 3.34
CA ARG A 126 15.08 -10.16 3.86
C ARG A 126 14.20 -10.51 5.06
N VAL A 127 13.44 -11.60 4.93
CA VAL A 127 12.48 -12.05 5.94
C VAL A 127 12.98 -13.37 6.52
N THR A 128 13.26 -13.37 7.82
CA THR A 128 13.71 -14.56 8.54
C THR A 128 12.61 -15.06 9.46
N LEU A 129 12.21 -16.32 9.25
CA LEU A 129 11.19 -16.99 10.03
C LEU A 129 11.75 -17.41 11.40
N PRO A 130 10.87 -17.73 12.38
CA PRO A 130 11.31 -18.22 13.69
C PRO A 130 12.10 -19.52 13.64
N ASP A 131 11.92 -20.33 12.58
CA ASP A 131 12.67 -21.56 12.34
C ASP A 131 14.04 -21.33 11.68
N GLY A 132 14.43 -20.06 11.48
CA GLY A 132 15.71 -19.66 10.90
C GLY A 132 15.73 -19.56 9.37
N LYS A 133 14.69 -20.03 8.66
CA LYS A 133 14.66 -19.93 7.19
C LYS A 133 14.56 -18.47 6.75
N ALA A 134 15.29 -18.10 5.70
CA ALA A 134 15.33 -16.73 5.19
C ALA A 134 14.83 -16.65 3.74
N TYR A 135 14.08 -15.59 3.46
CA TYR A 135 13.51 -15.30 2.15
C TYR A 135 13.87 -13.88 1.73
N THR A 136 14.43 -13.72 0.54
CA THR A 136 14.80 -12.41 0.00
C THR A 136 13.86 -12.01 -1.12
N PHE A 137 13.14 -10.91 -0.92
CA PHE A 137 12.25 -10.29 -1.88
C PHE A 137 12.93 -9.05 -2.45
N GLY A 138 13.15 -9.02 -3.76
CA GLY A 138 13.87 -7.92 -4.42
C GLY A 138 13.45 -7.63 -5.85
N ASN A 139 12.40 -8.29 -6.35
CA ASN A 139 11.88 -8.02 -7.68
C ASN A 139 10.59 -7.19 -7.58
N LEU A 140 10.72 -5.87 -7.75
CA LEU A 140 9.60 -4.93 -7.66
C LEU A 140 8.74 -4.99 -8.92
N LYS A 141 7.44 -5.20 -8.71
CA LYS A 141 6.42 -5.16 -9.75
C LYS A 141 5.32 -4.17 -9.37
N LYS A 142 5.11 -3.15 -10.21
CA LYS A 142 3.98 -2.23 -10.13
C LYS A 142 2.78 -2.81 -10.87
N LEU A 143 1.63 -2.85 -10.20
CA LEU A 143 0.35 -3.27 -10.76
C LEU A 143 -0.61 -2.08 -10.66
N LYS A 144 -0.96 -1.51 -11.81
CA LYS A 144 -1.99 -0.48 -11.87
C LYS A 144 -3.32 -1.11 -11.45
N SER A 145 -3.95 -0.61 -10.39
CA SER A 145 -5.29 -1.08 -10.02
C SER A 145 -6.31 -0.39 -10.93
N PHE A 146 -7.36 -1.14 -11.28
CA PHE A 146 -8.57 -0.58 -11.90
C PHE A 146 -9.53 0.01 -10.86
N LYS A 147 -9.20 -0.11 -9.57
CA LYS A 147 -10.02 0.41 -8.48
C LYS A 147 -9.76 1.90 -8.30
N ASP A 148 -10.79 2.69 -8.51
CA ASP A 148 -10.82 4.10 -8.16
C ASP A 148 -11.04 4.28 -6.67
N VAL A 149 -10.43 5.33 -6.12
CA VAL A 149 -10.75 5.87 -4.79
C VAL A 149 -11.10 7.34 -4.95
N PHE A 150 -11.88 7.88 -4.03
CA PHE A 150 -12.41 9.24 -4.15
C PHE A 150 -12.05 10.04 -2.91
N LEU A 151 -11.66 11.31 -3.09
CA LEU A 151 -11.60 12.24 -1.97
C LEU A 151 -13.02 12.57 -1.50
N VAL A 152 -13.18 12.72 -0.18
CA VAL A 152 -14.46 13.00 0.48
C VAL A 152 -14.49 14.46 0.91
N SER A 153 -15.65 15.10 0.80
CA SER A 153 -15.81 16.51 1.21
C SER A 153 -15.57 16.66 2.71
N ILE A 154 -14.79 17.68 3.09
CA ILE A 154 -14.62 18.08 4.49
C ILE A 154 -15.59 19.24 4.75
N PRO A 155 -16.60 19.06 5.61
CA PRO A 155 -17.45 20.18 6.00
C PRO A 155 -16.60 21.25 6.69
N ALA A 156 -16.69 22.49 6.20
CA ALA A 156 -16.12 23.62 6.92
C ALA A 156 -16.95 23.83 8.20
N CYS A 157 -16.45 23.37 9.35
CA CYS A 157 -17.11 23.66 10.63
C CYS A 157 -17.08 25.18 10.89
N ILE A 158 -18.20 25.83 10.67
CA ILE A 158 -18.55 27.18 11.15
C ILE A 158 -19.57 26.97 12.29
N PRO A 159 -19.66 27.79 13.36
CA PRO A 159 -20.41 27.47 14.60
C PRO A 159 -21.94 27.31 14.46
N GLN A 160 -22.49 27.23 13.25
CA GLN A 160 -23.90 27.00 12.97
C GLN A 160 -24.03 26.09 11.75
N CYS A 161 -23.88 24.78 11.96
CA CYS A 161 -24.23 23.79 10.94
C CYS A 161 -25.76 23.72 10.83
N THR A 162 -26.34 24.56 9.97
CA THR A 162 -27.61 24.18 9.33
C THR A 162 -27.25 23.11 8.30
N VAL A 163 -27.91 21.95 8.38
CA VAL A 163 -27.77 20.89 7.38
C VAL A 163 -28.09 21.53 6.03
N PRO A 164 -27.12 21.68 5.11
CA PRO A 164 -27.43 22.24 3.81
C PRO A 164 -28.44 21.30 3.12
N PRO A 165 -29.35 21.84 2.29
CA PRO A 165 -30.25 20.99 1.52
C PRO A 165 -29.44 19.94 0.75
N ILE A 166 -29.97 18.71 0.71
CA ILE A 166 -29.36 17.49 0.13
C ILE A 166 -29.22 17.59 -1.41
N SER A 167 -29.04 18.79 -1.95
CA SER A 167 -28.87 19.07 -3.37
C SER A 167 -27.42 19.42 -3.74
N GLY A 168 -26.45 19.07 -2.90
CA GLY A 168 -25.05 19.46 -3.09
C GLY A 168 -24.02 18.54 -2.44
N GLU A 169 -24.35 17.29 -2.10
CA GLU A 169 -23.32 16.27 -1.97
C GLU A 169 -22.65 16.16 -3.34
N SER A 170 -21.45 16.70 -3.49
CA SER A 170 -20.66 16.52 -4.70
C SER A 170 -20.38 15.01 -4.81
N LEU A 171 -21.25 14.32 -5.55
CA LEU A 171 -21.11 12.93 -5.91
C LEU A 171 -19.67 12.68 -6.41
N PRO A 172 -19.14 11.45 -6.23
CA PRO A 172 -17.85 11.07 -6.82
C PRO A 172 -17.83 11.52 -8.29
N ASN A 173 -16.95 12.45 -8.61
CA ASN A 173 -16.80 13.03 -9.93
C ASN A 173 -15.34 12.92 -10.36
N GLU A 174 -15.06 13.19 -11.63
CA GLU A 174 -13.71 13.04 -12.18
C GLU A 174 -12.66 13.89 -11.44
N LYS A 175 -13.06 15.02 -10.84
CA LYS A 175 -12.14 15.92 -10.13
C LYS A 175 -11.71 15.37 -8.76
N THR A 176 -12.55 14.55 -8.12
CA THR A 176 -12.25 13.89 -6.83
C THR A 176 -11.76 12.46 -6.98
N ARG A 177 -11.67 11.95 -8.21
CA ARG A 177 -11.25 10.60 -8.51
C ARG A 177 -9.72 10.49 -8.46
N MET A 178 -9.24 9.46 -7.78
CA MET A 178 -7.84 9.07 -7.70
C MET A 178 -7.67 7.58 -8.03
N GLN A 179 -6.44 7.20 -8.33
CA GLN A 179 -6.08 5.86 -8.73
C GLN A 179 -5.37 5.12 -7.61
N LEU A 180 -5.91 3.96 -7.22
CA LEU A 180 -5.16 3.02 -6.38
C LEU A 180 -4.08 2.32 -7.21
N VAL A 181 -2.87 2.22 -6.66
CA VAL A 181 -1.75 1.49 -7.24
C VAL A 181 -1.34 0.39 -6.28
N MET A 182 -1.24 -0.84 -6.78
CA MET A 182 -0.77 -1.98 -6.00
C MET A 182 0.67 -2.29 -6.38
N LEU A 183 1.50 -2.66 -5.41
CA LEU A 183 2.89 -3.04 -5.65
C LEU A 183 3.20 -4.34 -4.96
N LEU A 184 4.11 -5.08 -5.58
CA LEU A 184 4.59 -6.36 -5.13
C LEU A 184 6.12 -6.39 -5.20
N CYS A 185 6.78 -6.75 -4.12
CA CYS A 185 8.17 -7.19 -4.16
C CYS A 185 8.18 -8.72 -4.10
N ARG A 186 8.57 -9.37 -5.20
CA ARG A 186 8.51 -10.83 -5.35
C ARG A 186 9.77 -11.49 -4.83
N LEU A 187 9.62 -12.76 -4.42
CA LEU A 187 10.74 -13.58 -3.99
C LEU A 187 11.79 -13.68 -5.09
N LEU A 188 13.02 -13.35 -4.75
CA LEU A 188 14.20 -13.56 -5.58
C LEU A 188 14.82 -14.93 -5.30
N LYS A 189 15.03 -15.24 -4.02
CA LYS A 189 15.67 -16.47 -3.57
C LYS A 189 15.19 -16.81 -2.15
N SER A 190 15.06 -18.11 -1.89
CA SER A 190 14.97 -18.66 -0.54
C SER A 190 16.31 -19.27 -0.15
N GLU A 191 16.80 -18.96 1.04
CA GLU A 191 17.97 -19.62 1.62
C GLU A 191 17.48 -20.64 2.65
N ILE A 192 17.86 -21.90 2.42
CA ILE A 192 17.73 -22.96 3.41
C ILE A 192 19.02 -22.91 4.19
N ASP A 193 19.05 -22.23 5.33
CA ASP A 193 20.22 -22.28 6.19
C ASP A 193 20.24 -23.57 7.00
N LEU A 194 21.45 -24.14 7.06
CA LEU A 194 21.78 -25.46 7.54
C LEU A 194 21.28 -25.69 8.96
N ALA A 195 20.42 -26.69 9.13
CA ALA A 195 20.30 -27.34 10.42
C ALA A 195 21.65 -28.00 10.73
N THR A 196 22.39 -27.38 11.64
CA THR A 196 23.23 -28.02 12.67
C THR A 196 23.71 -29.43 12.33
N GLY A 197 24.96 -29.53 11.87
CA GLY A 197 25.81 -30.71 12.09
C GLY A 197 26.78 -30.43 13.23
#